data_AF-A0A258HYS2-F1
#
_entry.id   AF-A0A258HYS2-F1
#
_cell.length_a   1.000
_cell.length_b   1.000
_cell.length_c   1.000
_cell.angle_alpha   90.00
_cell.angle_beta   90.00
_cell.angle_gamma   90.00
#
_symmetry.space_group_name_H-M   'P 1'
#
loop_
_entity.id
_entity.type
_entity.pdbx_description
1 polymer ?
#
loop_
_entity_poly.entity_id
_entity_poly.type
_entity_poly.pdbx_seq_one_letter_code
_entity_poly.pdbx_strand_id
1 'polypeptide(L)'
;MAANARQKVFAGHAVRRLREKLGLKQVELAHRLGVSPSYVNQIESNQRPLSASVLIAVSRTFGVDITTFGAEDLDRLVADLREATADPVFGDLEIGLQDLKAVANLSPAFAHAFLRMHVALGRSAEWRASLDDILTVGAAGEGKLVPYEEVRDYFHYIDNYVDD
;
A
#
# COMPACT_ATOMS: atom_id res chain seq x y z
N MET A 1 27.54 11.82 28.85
CA MET A 1 27.56 10.50 28.20
C MET A 1 26.18 9.88 28.32
N ALA A 2 25.38 9.91 27.25
CA ALA A 2 24.10 9.21 27.21
C ALA A 2 24.26 8.00 26.27
N ALA A 3 24.01 6.80 26.80
CA ALA A 3 24.08 5.56 26.06
C ALA A 3 23.04 5.58 24.93
N ASN A 4 23.51 5.67 23.69
CA ASN A 4 22.67 5.63 22.51
C ASN A 4 22.15 4.19 22.37
N ALA A 5 20.98 3.91 22.93
CA ALA A 5 20.28 2.65 22.73
C ALA A 5 20.06 2.51 21.22
N ARG A 6 20.82 1.61 20.56
CA ARG A 6 20.70 1.34 19.12
C ARG A 6 19.23 1.21 18.76
N GLN A 7 18.69 2.22 18.08
CA GLN A 7 17.30 2.26 17.66
C GLN A 7 17.04 1.02 16.81
N LYS A 8 16.03 0.24 17.20
CA LYS A 8 15.65 -0.99 16.48
C LYS A 8 15.12 -0.60 15.10
N VAL A 9 15.75 -1.10 14.05
CA VAL A 9 15.34 -0.81 12.66
C VAL A 9 14.37 -1.88 12.20
N PHE A 10 13.12 -1.50 11.99
CA PHE A 10 12.08 -2.37 11.41
C PHE A 10 11.82 -1.92 9.97
N ALA A 11 12.49 -2.60 9.03
CA ALA A 11 12.44 -2.29 7.60
C ALA A 11 12.17 -3.55 6.77
N GLY A 12 11.43 -4.51 7.33
CA GLY A 12 11.14 -5.80 6.69
C GLY A 12 10.48 -5.68 5.34
N HIS A 13 9.55 -4.74 5.20
CA HIS A 13 8.89 -4.47 3.93
C HIS A 13 9.86 -3.95 2.86
N ALA A 14 10.85 -3.13 3.23
CA ALA A 14 11.90 -2.68 2.31
C ALA A 14 12.81 -3.86 1.88
N VAL A 15 13.18 -4.74 2.81
CA VAL A 15 13.92 -5.98 2.49
C VAL A 15 13.12 -6.85 1.52
N ARG A 16 11.84 -7.06 1.80
CA ARG A 16 10.94 -7.85 0.97
C ARG A 16 10.80 -7.27 -0.44
N ARG A 17 10.57 -5.96 -0.57
CA ARG A 17 10.47 -5.30 -1.89
C ARG A 17 11.78 -5.39 -2.67
N LEU A 18 12.93 -5.20 -2.02
CA LEU A 18 14.23 -5.39 -2.66
C LEU A 18 14.35 -6.82 -3.20
N ARG A 19 13.99 -7.81 -2.38
CA ARG A 19 14.01 -9.23 -2.77
C ARG A 19 13.12 -9.51 -3.98
N GLU A 20 11.87 -9.04 -3.93
CA GLU A 20 10.89 -9.25 -4.99
C GLU A 20 11.29 -8.53 -6.29
N LYS A 21 11.83 -7.31 -6.20
CA LYS A 21 12.37 -6.57 -7.35
C LYS A 21 13.53 -7.29 -8.03
N LEU A 22 14.33 -8.02 -7.26
CA LEU A 22 15.44 -8.84 -7.76
C LEU A 22 15.01 -10.24 -8.21
N GLY A 23 13.71 -10.58 -8.11
CA GLY A 23 13.19 -11.90 -8.49
C GLY A 23 13.66 -13.04 -7.59
N LEU A 24 14.10 -12.75 -6.35
CA LEU A 24 14.73 -13.74 -5.47
C LEU A 24 13.71 -14.43 -4.55
N LYS A 25 13.94 -15.73 -4.31
CA LYS A 25 13.31 -16.45 -3.20
C LYS A 25 13.95 -16.06 -1.87
N GLN A 26 13.25 -16.22 -0.75
CA GLN A 26 13.79 -15.91 0.58
C GLN A 26 15.09 -16.69 0.89
N VAL A 27 15.17 -17.95 0.46
CA VAL A 27 16.37 -18.80 0.63
C VAL A 27 17.58 -18.24 -0.14
N GLU A 28 17.36 -17.70 -1.35
CA GLU A 28 18.41 -17.12 -2.17
C GLU A 28 18.92 -15.80 -1.56
N LEU A 29 18.01 -14.97 -1.05
CA LEU A 29 18.38 -13.77 -0.31
C LEU A 29 19.18 -14.13 0.95
N ALA A 30 18.73 -15.14 1.71
CA ALA A 30 19.40 -15.60 2.91
C ALA A 30 20.85 -16.03 2.62
N HIS A 31 21.05 -16.79 1.54
CA HIS A 31 22.38 -17.19 1.08
C HIS A 31 23.25 -15.98 0.71
N ARG A 32 22.72 -15.01 -0.04
CA ARG A 32 23.45 -13.79 -0.42
C ARG A 32 23.81 -12.90 0.77
N LEU A 33 23.01 -12.91 1.83
CA LEU A 33 23.22 -12.14 3.04
C LEU A 33 24.02 -12.90 4.11
N GLY A 34 24.31 -14.19 3.91
CA GLY A 34 25.02 -15.02 4.89
C GLY A 34 24.22 -15.27 6.18
N VAL A 35 22.89 -15.35 6.08
CA VAL A 35 21.97 -15.58 7.21
C VAL A 35 21.05 -16.77 6.94
N SER A 36 20.29 -17.22 7.95
CA SER A 36 19.34 -18.30 7.76
C SER A 36 18.06 -17.84 7.04
N PRO A 37 17.40 -18.70 6.24
CA PRO A 37 16.10 -18.38 5.63
C PRO A 37 15.02 -18.00 6.66
N SER A 38 15.02 -18.65 7.82
CA SER A 38 14.11 -18.32 8.92
C SER A 38 14.35 -16.89 9.44
N TYR A 39 15.61 -16.45 9.52
CA TYR A 39 15.92 -15.07 9.89
C TYR A 39 15.42 -14.07 8.85
N VAL A 40 15.58 -14.35 7.54
CA VAL A 40 15.01 -13.53 6.46
C VAL A 40 13.49 -13.41 6.61
N ASN A 41 12.79 -14.52 6.86
CA ASN A 41 11.35 -14.49 7.06
C ASN A 41 10.95 -13.63 8.28
N GLN A 42 11.67 -13.74 9.39
CA GLN A 42 11.41 -12.96 10.61
C GLN A 42 11.65 -11.46 10.42
N ILE A 43 12.70 -11.07 9.68
CA ILE A 43 12.93 -9.65 9.39
C ILE A 43 11.94 -9.11 8.38
N GLU A 44 11.59 -9.86 7.32
CA GLU A 44 10.61 -9.43 6.30
C GLU A 44 9.21 -9.22 6.87
N SER A 45 8.85 -9.98 7.92
CA SER A 45 7.59 -9.85 8.64
C SER A 45 7.65 -8.89 9.82
N ASN A 46 8.75 -8.13 10.00
CA ASN A 46 8.98 -7.25 11.15
C ASN A 46 8.87 -7.94 12.53
N GLN A 47 8.90 -9.28 12.60
CA GLN A 47 8.96 -10.02 13.88
C GLN A 47 10.29 -9.80 14.59
N ARG A 48 11.36 -9.52 13.83
CA ARG A 48 12.66 -9.12 14.38
C ARG A 48 13.17 -7.86 13.70
N PRO A 49 13.78 -6.94 14.46
CA PRO A 49 14.48 -5.81 13.86
C PRO A 49 15.71 -6.31 13.10
N LEU A 50 16.09 -5.56 12.08
CA LEU A 50 17.30 -5.81 11.30
C LEU A 50 18.51 -5.58 12.21
N SER A 51 19.44 -6.55 12.21
CA SER A 51 20.73 -6.36 12.88
C SER A 51 21.61 -5.39 12.09
N ALA A 52 22.56 -4.76 12.77
CA ALA A 52 23.59 -3.95 12.11
C ALA A 52 24.37 -4.75 11.06
N SER A 53 24.65 -6.04 11.32
CA SER A 53 25.33 -6.91 10.36
C SER A 53 24.53 -7.11 9.07
N VAL A 54 23.21 -7.25 9.15
CA VAL A 54 22.34 -7.42 7.97
C VAL A 54 22.19 -6.11 7.21
N LEU A 55 22.07 -4.97 7.88
CA LEU A 55 22.06 -3.66 7.21
C LEU A 55 23.35 -3.43 6.40
N ILE A 56 24.50 -3.74 6.99
CA ILE A 56 25.80 -3.67 6.31
C ILE A 56 25.85 -4.67 5.15
N ALA A 57 25.38 -5.90 5.34
CA ALA A 57 25.37 -6.92 4.29
C ALA A 57 24.48 -6.52 3.11
N VAL A 58 23.28 -5.98 3.37
CA VAL A 58 22.40 -5.47 2.31
C VAL A 58 23.08 -4.33 1.54
N SER A 59 23.64 -3.36 2.25
CA SER A 59 24.33 -2.22 1.64
C SER A 59 25.52 -2.67 0.78
N ARG A 60 26.34 -3.60 1.26
CA ARG A 60 27.49 -4.13 0.51
C ARG A 60 27.09 -5.00 -0.69
N THR A 61 26.08 -5.85 -0.52
CA THR A 61 25.68 -6.83 -1.54
C THR A 61 24.83 -6.19 -2.64
N PHE A 62 24.03 -5.18 -2.32
CA PHE A 62 23.06 -4.60 -3.25
C PHE A 62 23.25 -3.10 -3.51
N GLY A 63 24.12 -2.41 -2.78
CA GLY A 63 24.36 -0.97 -2.95
C GLY A 63 23.21 -0.08 -2.47
N VAL A 64 22.35 -0.59 -1.58
CA VAL A 64 21.13 0.10 -1.13
C VAL A 64 21.15 0.29 0.39
N ASP A 65 20.81 1.50 0.86
CA ASP A 65 20.55 1.76 2.28
C ASP A 65 19.06 1.54 2.59
N ILE A 66 18.73 0.40 3.20
CA ILE A 66 17.35 0.03 3.56
C ILE A 66 16.76 0.90 4.68
N THR A 67 17.59 1.59 5.47
CA THR A 67 17.11 2.36 6.62
C THR A 67 16.27 3.56 6.21
N THR A 68 16.64 4.21 5.10
CA THR A 68 15.92 5.36 4.53
C THR A 68 14.55 4.96 4.00
N PHE A 69 14.47 3.84 3.26
CA PHE A 69 13.20 3.33 2.73
C PHE A 69 12.24 2.86 3.82
N GLY A 70 12.76 2.36 4.94
CA GLY A 70 11.93 1.88 6.04
C GLY A 70 11.20 3.00 6.78
N ALA A 71 11.86 4.12 7.03
CA ALA A 71 11.31 5.23 7.80
C ALA A 71 10.25 6.02 7.01
N GLU A 72 10.56 6.40 5.76
CA GLU A 72 9.66 7.18 4.91
C GLU A 72 8.36 6.44 4.61
N ASP A 73 8.42 5.13 4.35
CA ASP A 73 7.23 4.34 4.09
C ASP A 73 6.37 4.13 5.34
N LEU A 74 6.98 4.06 6.52
CA LEU A 74 6.24 3.90 7.77
C LEU A 74 5.50 5.18 8.13
N ASP A 75 6.15 6.34 8.03
CA ASP A 75 5.53 7.63 8.32
C ASP A 75 4.36 7.91 7.35
N ARG A 76 4.55 7.59 6.07
CA ARG A 76 3.47 7.66 5.08
C ARG A 76 2.32 6.70 5.41
N LEU A 77 2.62 5.45 5.74
CA LEU A 77 1.60 4.47 6.10
C LEU A 77 0.80 4.90 7.35
N VAL A 78 1.47 5.49 8.34
CA VAL A 78 0.79 6.04 9.53
C VAL A 78 -0.08 7.24 9.17
N ALA A 79 0.37 8.11 8.27
CA ALA A 79 -0.44 9.23 7.78
C ALA A 79 -1.69 8.75 7.04
N ASP A 80 -1.54 7.79 6.11
CA ASP A 80 -2.64 7.20 5.35
C ASP A 80 -3.65 6.49 6.29
N LEU A 81 -3.15 5.75 7.28
CA LEU A 81 -4.01 5.13 8.30
C LEU A 81 -4.78 6.17 9.11
N ARG A 82 -4.13 7.28 9.50
CA ARG A 82 -4.77 8.35 10.28
C ARG A 82 -5.92 8.99 9.49
N GLU A 83 -5.71 9.21 8.20
CA GLU A 83 -6.74 9.73 7.30
C GLU A 83 -7.92 8.74 7.20
N ALA A 84 -7.64 7.47 6.93
CA ALA A 84 -8.67 6.44 6.81
C ALA A 84 -9.47 6.24 8.12
N THR A 85 -8.82 6.30 9.28
CA THR A 85 -9.48 6.14 10.58
C THR A 85 -10.25 7.39 11.03
N ALA A 86 -10.07 8.53 10.35
CA ALA A 86 -10.86 9.73 10.62
C ALA A 86 -12.23 9.72 9.92
N ASP A 87 -12.51 8.70 9.09
CA ASP A 87 -13.82 8.52 8.46
C ASP A 87 -14.93 8.35 9.54
N PRO A 88 -16.08 9.03 9.41
CA PRO A 88 -17.20 8.92 10.34
C PRO A 88 -17.69 7.50 10.61
N VAL A 89 -17.44 6.53 9.71
CA VAL A 89 -17.76 5.11 9.91
C VAL A 89 -17.06 4.52 11.16
N PHE A 90 -15.97 5.14 11.62
CA PHE A 90 -15.23 4.76 12.83
C PHE A 90 -15.47 5.72 14.01
N GLY A 91 -16.48 6.60 13.95
CA GLY A 91 -16.69 7.67 14.93
C GLY A 91 -16.96 7.21 16.37
N ASP A 92 -17.24 5.92 16.58
CA ASP A 92 -17.39 5.27 17.88
C ASP A 92 -16.09 4.69 18.45
N LEU A 93 -14.99 4.72 17.69
CA LEU A 93 -13.69 4.18 18.08
C LEU A 93 -12.66 5.29 18.32
N GLU A 94 -12.01 5.26 19.47
CA GLU A 94 -10.85 6.11 19.74
C GLU A 94 -9.57 5.41 19.25
N ILE A 95 -9.12 5.73 18.04
CA ILE A 95 -7.87 5.20 17.47
C ILE A 95 -6.75 6.25 17.59
N GLY A 96 -5.82 6.03 18.50
CA GLY A 96 -4.74 6.96 18.78
C GLY A 96 -3.55 6.81 17.82
N LEU A 97 -2.70 7.84 17.74
CA LEU A 97 -1.47 7.81 16.93
C LEU A 97 -0.52 6.64 17.29
N GLN A 98 -0.50 6.23 18.55
CA GLN A 98 0.33 5.09 18.98
C GLN A 98 -0.19 3.76 18.42
N ASP A 99 -1.51 3.58 18.32
CA ASP A 99 -2.12 2.38 17.76
C ASP A 99 -1.81 2.27 16.26
N LEU A 100 -1.94 3.38 15.53
CA LEU A 100 -1.60 3.45 14.11
C LEU A 100 -0.12 3.10 13.88
N LYS A 101 0.78 3.65 14.70
CA LYS A 101 2.21 3.32 14.66
C LYS A 101 2.47 1.85 14.98
N ALA A 102 1.75 1.27 15.94
CA ALA A 102 1.89 -0.13 16.28
C ALA A 102 1.45 -1.02 15.12
N VAL A 103 0.30 -0.74 14.50
CA VAL A 103 -0.22 -1.48 13.34
C VAL A 103 0.73 -1.37 12.16
N ALA A 104 1.19 -0.16 11.82
CA ALA A 104 2.12 0.07 10.72
C ALA A 104 3.46 -0.67 10.91
N ASN A 105 3.97 -0.74 12.15
CA ASN A 105 5.22 -1.43 12.44
C ASN A 105 5.08 -2.96 12.47
N LEU A 106 4.09 -3.45 13.21
CA LEU A 106 3.93 -4.88 13.48
C LEU A 106 3.28 -5.63 12.33
N SER A 107 2.35 -4.99 11.62
CA SER A 107 1.58 -5.62 10.54
C SER A 107 1.36 -4.67 9.36
N PRO A 108 2.44 -4.23 8.68
CA PRO A 108 2.32 -3.34 7.54
C PRO A 108 1.49 -3.95 6.41
N ALA A 109 1.58 -5.26 6.15
CA ALA A 109 0.78 -5.90 5.12
C ALA A 109 -0.73 -5.80 5.40
N PHE A 110 -1.13 -5.94 6.67
CA PHE A 110 -2.51 -5.72 7.09
C PHE A 110 -2.93 -4.26 6.92
N ALA A 111 -2.08 -3.31 7.34
CA ALA A 111 -2.35 -1.88 7.15
C ALA A 111 -2.62 -1.53 5.68
N HIS A 112 -1.80 -2.03 4.75
CA HIS A 112 -2.02 -1.82 3.31
C HIS A 112 -3.31 -2.49 2.82
N ALA A 113 -3.62 -3.71 3.27
CA ALA A 113 -4.85 -4.39 2.90
C ALA A 113 -6.09 -3.63 3.39
N PHE A 114 -6.05 -3.14 4.63
CA PHE A 114 -7.08 -2.29 5.21
C PHE A 114 -7.29 -1.00 4.39
N LEU A 115 -6.21 -0.29 4.06
CA LEU A 115 -6.29 0.94 3.25
C LEU A 115 -6.89 0.68 1.87
N ARG A 116 -6.47 -0.41 1.20
CA ARG A 116 -7.05 -0.81 -0.09
C ARG A 116 -8.55 -1.09 0.01
N MET A 117 -8.98 -1.74 1.09
CA MET A 117 -10.40 -2.00 1.35
C MET A 117 -11.16 -0.70 1.58
N HIS A 118 -10.63 0.21 2.40
CA HIS A 118 -11.24 1.50 2.71
C HIS A 118 -11.45 2.36 1.44
N VAL A 119 -10.42 2.48 0.61
CA VAL A 119 -10.52 3.20 -0.68
C VAL A 119 -11.56 2.54 -1.60
N ALA A 120 -11.62 1.21 -1.65
CA ALA A 120 -12.61 0.51 -2.47
C ALA A 120 -14.05 0.74 -1.98
N LEU A 121 -14.25 0.82 -0.65
CA LEU A 121 -15.53 1.14 -0.04
C LEU A 121 -15.97 2.57 -0.37
N GLY A 122 -15.06 3.55 -0.26
CA GLY A 122 -15.31 4.94 -0.64
C GLY A 122 -15.75 5.06 -2.10
N ARG A 123 -15.00 4.46 -3.03
CA ARG A 123 -15.36 4.41 -4.46
C ARG A 123 -16.71 3.78 -4.73
N SER A 124 -17.04 2.71 -4.00
CA SER A 124 -18.35 2.06 -4.10
C SER A 124 -19.49 2.97 -3.62
N ALA A 125 -19.24 3.77 -2.57
CA ALA A 125 -20.20 4.75 -2.08
C ALA A 125 -20.41 5.91 -3.05
N GLU A 126 -19.32 6.45 -3.62
CA GLU A 126 -19.36 7.49 -4.64
C GLU A 126 -20.11 7.02 -5.90
N TRP A 127 -19.82 5.81 -6.38
CA TRP A 127 -20.51 5.23 -7.52
C TRP A 127 -22.02 5.12 -7.26
N ARG A 128 -22.42 4.61 -6.08
CA ARG A 128 -23.84 4.53 -5.70
C ARG A 128 -24.51 5.90 -5.66
N ALA A 129 -23.84 6.91 -5.09
CA ALA A 129 -24.35 8.27 -5.06
C ALA A 129 -24.51 8.86 -6.48
N SER A 130 -23.56 8.60 -7.38
CA SER A 130 -23.68 9.03 -8.78
C SER A 130 -24.81 8.35 -9.54
N LEU A 131 -25.08 7.07 -9.25
CA LEU A 131 -26.23 6.36 -9.84
C LEU A 131 -27.55 6.94 -9.36
N ASP A 132 -27.66 7.25 -8.07
CA ASP A 132 -28.84 7.87 -7.47
C ASP A 132 -29.10 9.26 -8.07
N ASP A 133 -28.06 10.06 -8.26
CA ASP A 133 -28.15 11.36 -8.93
C ASP A 133 -28.61 11.22 -10.39
N ILE A 134 -28.03 10.29 -11.16
CA ILE A 134 -28.45 10.02 -12.55
C ILE A 134 -29.92 9.58 -12.61
N LEU A 135 -30.36 8.70 -11.71
CA LEU A 135 -31.74 8.23 -11.65
C LEU A 135 -32.70 9.35 -11.20
N THR A 136 -32.27 10.21 -10.29
CA THR A 136 -33.08 11.34 -9.80
C THR A 136 -33.19 12.45 -10.84
N VAL A 137 -32.10 12.77 -11.54
CA VAL A 137 -32.07 13.72 -12.67
C VAL A 137 -32.82 13.16 -13.89
N GLY A 138 -32.68 11.86 -14.16
CA GLY A 138 -33.40 11.16 -15.23
C GLY A 138 -34.89 10.96 -14.94
N ALA A 139 -35.29 10.89 -13.67
CA ALA A 139 -36.70 10.89 -13.26
C ALA A 139 -37.32 12.30 -13.28
N ALA A 140 -36.51 13.35 -13.14
CA ALA A 140 -36.95 14.75 -13.21
C ALA A 140 -36.97 15.33 -14.65
N GLY A 141 -36.38 14.63 -15.62
CA GLY A 141 -36.35 15.04 -17.02
C GLY A 141 -36.71 13.90 -17.97
N GLU A 142 -37.94 13.93 -18.49
CA GLU A 142 -38.23 13.23 -19.75
C GLU A 142 -37.21 13.67 -20.81
N GLY A 143 -36.36 12.74 -21.25
CA GLY A 143 -35.67 12.83 -22.54
C GLY A 143 -34.45 13.74 -22.62
N LYS A 144 -33.39 13.45 -21.87
CA LYS A 144 -32.04 13.80 -22.33
C LYS A 144 -31.08 12.64 -22.16
N LEU A 145 -30.82 11.99 -23.30
CA LEU A 145 -29.86 10.90 -23.48
C LEU A 145 -28.52 11.29 -22.84
N VAL A 146 -27.96 10.34 -22.10
CA VAL A 146 -26.76 10.52 -21.29
C VAL A 146 -25.54 10.62 -22.24
N PRO A 147 -24.54 11.50 -21.99
CA PRO A 147 -23.40 11.75 -22.90
C PRO A 147 -22.47 10.56 -23.24
N TYR A 148 -22.76 9.34 -22.79
CA TYR A 148 -22.03 8.14 -23.23
C TYR A 148 -22.62 7.52 -24.52
N GLU A 149 -23.85 7.87 -24.92
CA GLU A 149 -24.46 7.32 -26.14
C GLU A 149 -24.02 8.06 -27.42
N GLU A 150 -23.71 9.37 -27.36
CA GLU A 150 -23.18 10.12 -28.51
C GLU A 150 -21.79 9.64 -28.95
N VAL A 151 -20.98 9.13 -28.01
CA VAL A 151 -19.63 8.64 -28.33
C VAL A 151 -19.69 7.25 -28.97
N ARG A 152 -20.65 6.40 -28.57
CA ARG A 152 -20.84 5.07 -29.17
C ARG A 152 -21.31 5.18 -30.62
N ASP A 153 -22.22 6.09 -30.93
CA ASP A 153 -22.70 6.29 -32.30
C ASP A 153 -21.70 7.02 -33.19
N TYR A 154 -20.81 7.85 -32.62
CA TYR A 154 -19.69 8.45 -33.37
C TYR A 154 -18.67 7.40 -33.84
N PHE A 155 -18.34 6.40 -33.01
CA PHE A 155 -17.41 5.33 -33.40
C PHE A 155 -18.02 4.27 -34.33
N HIS A 156 -19.35 4.13 -34.37
CA HIS A 156 -20.02 3.26 -35.33
C HIS A 156 -20.30 3.92 -36.70
N TYR A 157 -20.12 5.24 -36.83
CA TYR A 157 -20.31 5.98 -38.08
C TYR A 157 -19.01 6.20 -38.89
N ILE A 158 -17.84 5.96 -38.30
CA ILE A 158 -16.55 6.08 -39.00
C ILE A 158 -15.90 4.70 -39.08
N ASP A 159 -16.15 4.01 -40.20
CA ASP A 159 -15.41 2.83 -40.65
C ASP A 159 -13.90 2.99 -40.44
N ASN A 160 -13.31 2.27 -39.49
CA ASN A 160 -11.86 2.13 -39.38
C ASN A 160 -11.47 0.65 -39.37
N TYR A 161 -11.23 0.18 -40.59
CA TYR A 161 -10.74 -1.13 -41.00
C TYR A 161 -9.28 -1.36 -40.55
N VAL A 162 -8.91 -2.60 -40.20
CA VAL A 162 -7.50 -3.03 -40.06
C VAL A 162 -7.37 -4.43 -40.67
N ASP A 163 -6.59 -4.52 -41.76
CA ASP A 163 -6.17 -5.77 -42.41
C ASP A 163 -5.23 -6.59 -41.51
N ASP A 164 -5.50 -7.90 -41.41
CA ASP A 164 -4.64 -9.00 -41.93
C ASP A 164 -5.45 -10.32 -41.93
#